data_AF-A0A814WJX5-F1
#
_entry.id   AF-A0A814WJX5-F1
#
_cell.length_a   1.000
_cell.length_b   1.000
_cell.length_c   1.000
_cell.angle_alpha   90.00
_cell.angle_beta   90.00
_cell.angle_gamma   90.00
#
_symmetry.space_group_name_H-M   'P 1'
#
loop_
_entity.id
_entity.type
_entity.pdbx_description
1 polymer ?
#
loop_
_entity_poly.entity_id
_entity_poly.type
_entity_poly.pdbx_seq_one_letter_code
_entity_poly.pdbx_strand_id
1 'polypeptide(L)'
;MILYNRIPKCGSSLLNVLFEQLSSRTGAFIHKFGHSESLYHRLSIEEQYNLTRDIRHHVYVHSPRPTVLLQHFHFLHVASTSNATFYYINQYRDPLARTLSSFDFRRFGCTVSRSQRQCLMIHPSLRNMTMDECVSTGDPSRCITNPYGVRSPIPYFCGHLSICDDSLTRPTSDAALALAKTNIERYFIHVGLLEYLESSLRLLEHIQPSIFTGLLDAYVNGSNRRIVNRVPKKYRHNINNRTRNILLQLLKPEYELYNFIRARFIDHYTRVFHQAPIYQES
;
A
#
# COMPACT_ATOMS: atom_id res chain seq x y z
N MET A 1 -7.21 -5.09 -17.47
CA MET A 1 -7.79 -5.09 -16.11
C MET A 1 -6.74 -4.63 -15.13
N ILE A 2 -7.12 -3.86 -14.11
CA ILE A 2 -6.20 -3.34 -13.08
C ILE A 2 -6.32 -4.18 -11.81
N LEU A 3 -5.18 -4.60 -11.27
CA LEU A 3 -5.07 -5.21 -9.95
C LEU A 3 -4.39 -4.22 -8.99
N TYR A 4 -5.08 -3.85 -7.91
CA TYR A 4 -4.54 -2.99 -6.87
C TYR A 4 -4.37 -3.77 -5.56
N ASN A 5 -3.20 -4.36 -5.39
CA ASN A 5 -2.84 -5.11 -4.19
C ASN A 5 -2.37 -4.14 -3.08
N ARG A 6 -3.34 -3.40 -2.54
CA ARG A 6 -3.14 -2.23 -1.69
C ARG A 6 -2.26 -2.46 -0.47
N ILE A 7 -1.26 -1.61 -0.28
CA ILE A 7 -0.43 -1.58 0.92
C ILE A 7 -1.14 -0.80 2.04
N PRO A 8 -1.19 -1.34 3.28
CA PRO A 8 -1.69 -0.59 4.43
C PRO A 8 -0.90 0.69 4.69
N LYS A 9 -1.61 1.74 5.11
CA LYS A 9 -1.02 3.04 5.55
C LYS A 9 -0.31 3.85 4.47
N CYS A 10 -0.50 3.50 3.20
CA CYS A 10 -0.05 4.25 2.02
C CYS A 10 -1.21 4.99 1.31
N GLY A 11 -2.22 5.47 2.05
CA GLY A 11 -3.37 6.18 1.43
C GLY A 11 -4.40 5.28 0.74
N SER A 12 -4.31 3.95 0.91
CA SER A 12 -5.18 3.02 0.18
C SER A 12 -6.69 3.16 0.45
N SER A 13 -7.09 3.65 1.63
CA SER A 13 -8.52 3.93 1.91
C SER A 13 -9.03 5.17 1.18
N LEU A 14 -8.18 6.19 1.00
CA LEU A 14 -8.51 7.34 0.18
C LEU A 14 -8.67 6.93 -1.28
N LEU A 15 -7.72 6.17 -1.83
CA LEU A 15 -7.79 5.69 -3.21
C LEU A 15 -9.02 4.83 -3.47
N ASN A 16 -9.44 4.01 -2.51
CA ASN A 16 -10.70 3.26 -2.63
C ASN A 16 -11.91 4.18 -2.83
N VAL A 17 -12.05 5.21 -1.97
CA VAL A 17 -13.17 6.14 -2.06
C VAL A 17 -13.14 6.93 -3.36
N LEU A 18 -11.95 7.36 -3.80
CA LEU A 18 -11.79 8.02 -5.09
C LEU A 18 -12.20 7.09 -6.24
N PHE A 19 -11.75 5.85 -6.26
CA PHE A 19 -12.10 4.88 -7.32
C PHE A 19 -13.61 4.58 -7.34
N GLU A 20 -14.23 4.39 -6.17
CA GLU A 20 -15.68 4.20 -6.05
C GLU A 20 -16.45 5.40 -6.62
N GLN A 21 -16.02 6.63 -6.35
CA GLN A 21 -16.64 7.82 -6.93
C GLN A 21 -16.51 7.86 -8.46
N LEU A 22 -15.34 7.52 -8.98
CA LEU A 22 -15.10 7.49 -10.42
C LEU A 22 -15.87 6.39 -11.15
N SER A 23 -16.20 5.29 -10.48
CA SER A 23 -16.98 4.19 -11.07
C SER A 23 -18.32 4.68 -11.67
N SER A 24 -18.95 5.65 -11.02
CA SER A 24 -20.20 6.27 -11.48
C SER A 24 -20.03 7.14 -12.73
N ARG A 25 -18.83 7.70 -12.93
CA ARG A 25 -18.51 8.63 -14.04
C ARG A 25 -17.99 7.89 -15.27
N THR A 26 -17.07 6.96 -15.08
CA THR A 26 -16.38 6.24 -16.17
C THR A 26 -17.10 4.97 -16.58
N GLY A 27 -18.05 4.50 -15.76
CA GLY A 27 -18.64 3.19 -15.92
C GLY A 27 -17.67 2.06 -15.58
N ALA A 28 -16.48 2.32 -15.02
CA ALA A 28 -15.56 1.26 -14.59
C ALA A 28 -16.17 0.41 -13.45
N PHE A 29 -15.90 -0.90 -13.46
CA PHE A 29 -16.26 -1.78 -12.36
C PHE A 29 -15.15 -1.77 -11.31
N ILE A 30 -15.48 -1.36 -10.09
CA ILE A 30 -14.54 -1.30 -8.96
C ILE A 30 -15.00 -2.29 -7.92
N HIS A 31 -14.15 -3.27 -7.60
CA HIS A 31 -14.54 -4.31 -6.67
C HIS A 31 -13.43 -4.65 -5.67
N LYS A 32 -13.82 -4.67 -4.41
CA LYS A 32 -13.01 -5.19 -3.32
C LYS A 32 -13.38 -6.66 -3.11
N PHE A 33 -12.47 -7.56 -3.48
CA PHE A 33 -12.72 -9.01 -3.54
C PHE A 33 -12.02 -9.75 -2.40
N GLY A 34 -12.56 -10.90 -1.98
CA GLY A 34 -12.03 -11.74 -0.90
C GLY A 34 -12.52 -11.37 0.51
N HIS A 35 -12.59 -12.36 1.40
CA HIS A 35 -13.01 -12.17 2.80
C HIS A 35 -12.01 -11.27 3.55
N SER A 36 -12.53 -10.25 4.23
CA SER A 36 -11.75 -9.26 5.00
C SER A 36 -11.11 -9.80 6.29
N GLU A 37 -11.09 -11.12 6.48
CA GLU A 37 -10.82 -11.76 7.77
C GLU A 37 -9.48 -12.47 7.85
N SER A 38 -8.80 -12.70 6.72
CA SER A 38 -7.41 -13.17 6.79
C SER A 38 -6.52 -12.06 7.37
N LEU A 39 -6.01 -12.31 8.57
CA LEU A 39 -4.94 -11.54 9.22
C LEU A 39 -3.63 -11.57 8.41
N TYR A 40 -3.57 -12.38 7.35
CA TYR A 40 -2.37 -12.72 6.61
C TYR A 40 -2.50 -12.27 5.15
N HIS A 41 -1.74 -11.22 4.82
CA HIS A 41 -1.58 -10.74 3.45
C HIS A 41 -0.80 -11.73 2.57
N ARG A 42 -0.10 -12.66 3.22
CA ARG A 42 0.49 -13.85 2.63
C ARG A 42 -0.54 -14.97 2.60
N LEU A 43 -0.87 -15.41 1.40
CA LEU A 43 -1.86 -16.45 1.15
C LEU A 43 -1.20 -17.83 1.09
N SER A 44 -1.90 -18.87 1.55
CA SER A 44 -1.57 -20.27 1.31
C SER A 44 -1.60 -20.58 -0.21
N ILE A 45 -1.06 -21.73 -0.61
CA ILE A 45 -1.07 -22.13 -2.03
C ILE A 45 -2.52 -22.26 -2.55
N GLU A 46 -3.42 -22.83 -1.74
CA GLU A 46 -4.83 -22.97 -2.07
C GLU A 46 -5.53 -21.59 -2.18
N GLU A 47 -5.24 -20.69 -1.25
CA GLU A 47 -5.78 -19.32 -1.28
C GLU A 47 -5.26 -18.55 -2.50
N GLN A 48 -4.00 -18.73 -2.90
CA GLN A 48 -3.43 -18.14 -4.13
C GLN A 48 -4.14 -18.67 -5.39
N TYR A 49 -4.41 -19.98 -5.44
CA TYR A 49 -5.16 -20.60 -6.53
C TYR A 49 -6.59 -20.06 -6.61
N ASN A 50 -7.29 -20.02 -5.48
CA ASN A 50 -8.65 -19.47 -5.38
C ASN A 50 -8.68 -17.99 -5.80
N LEU A 51 -7.74 -17.17 -5.32
CA LEU A 51 -7.62 -15.77 -5.72
C LEU A 51 -7.44 -15.61 -7.24
N THR A 52 -6.56 -16.43 -7.84
CA THR A 52 -6.31 -16.40 -9.28
C THR A 52 -7.57 -16.78 -10.06
N ARG A 53 -8.29 -17.81 -9.61
CA ARG A 53 -9.55 -18.24 -10.21
C ARG A 53 -10.59 -17.12 -10.13
N ASP A 54 -10.72 -16.46 -8.99
CA ASP A 54 -11.69 -15.38 -8.79
C ASP A 54 -11.37 -14.17 -9.67
N ILE A 55 -10.08 -13.79 -9.79
CA ILE A 55 -9.63 -12.74 -10.71
C ILE A 55 -9.99 -13.09 -12.16
N ARG A 56 -9.77 -14.35 -12.59
CA ARG A 56 -10.12 -14.82 -13.94
C ARG A 56 -11.63 -14.87 -14.16
N HIS A 57 -12.41 -15.20 -13.14
CA HIS A 57 -13.86 -15.16 -13.20
C HIS A 57 -14.38 -13.73 -13.45
N HIS A 58 -13.80 -12.72 -12.79
CA HIS A 58 -14.13 -11.32 -13.09
C HIS A 58 -13.80 -10.92 -14.53
N VAL A 59 -12.76 -11.48 -15.15
CA VAL A 59 -12.50 -11.26 -16.59
C VAL A 59 -13.65 -11.79 -17.43
N TYR A 60 -14.13 -13.00 -17.14
CA TYR A 60 -15.25 -13.60 -17.88
C TYR A 60 -16.54 -12.78 -17.75
N VAL A 61 -16.87 -12.32 -16.54
CA VAL A 61 -18.14 -11.64 -16.26
C VAL A 61 -18.12 -10.17 -16.68
N HIS A 62 -16.97 -9.49 -16.59
CA HIS A 62 -16.92 -8.04 -16.78
C HIS A 62 -16.21 -7.60 -18.05
N SER A 63 -15.48 -8.45 -18.77
CA SER A 63 -14.88 -8.02 -20.05
C SER A 63 -15.98 -7.69 -21.08
N PRO A 64 -15.87 -6.58 -21.86
CA PRO A 64 -14.72 -5.67 -21.99
C PRO A 64 -14.72 -4.45 -21.06
N ARG A 65 -15.60 -4.40 -20.05
CA ARG A 65 -15.73 -3.27 -19.11
C ARG A 65 -14.41 -3.01 -18.36
N PRO A 66 -13.91 -1.76 -18.32
CA PRO A 66 -12.76 -1.40 -17.51
C PRO A 66 -13.00 -1.80 -16.05
N THR A 67 -12.06 -2.52 -15.44
CA THR A 67 -12.23 -3.11 -14.12
C THR A 67 -11.00 -2.92 -13.25
N VAL A 68 -11.22 -2.53 -11.99
CA VAL A 68 -10.23 -2.49 -10.91
C VAL A 68 -10.63 -3.48 -9.82
N LEU A 69 -9.79 -4.48 -9.59
CA LEU A 69 -9.91 -5.37 -8.45
C LEU A 69 -8.90 -4.96 -7.39
N LEU A 70 -9.35 -4.72 -6.16
CA LEU A 70 -8.48 -4.22 -5.09
C LEU A 70 -8.61 -5.02 -3.79
N GLN A 71 -7.47 -5.40 -3.20
CA GLN A 71 -7.45 -6.11 -1.91
C GLN A 71 -6.04 -6.03 -1.29
N HIS A 72 -5.92 -6.30 0.01
CA HIS A 72 -4.65 -6.47 0.69
C HIS A 72 -4.07 -7.88 0.51
N PHE A 73 -3.19 -8.07 -0.48
CA PHE A 73 -2.48 -9.34 -0.72
C PHE A 73 -1.05 -9.10 -1.25
N HIS A 74 -0.14 -10.04 -1.01
CA HIS A 74 1.20 -10.00 -1.61
C HIS A 74 1.14 -10.21 -3.12
N PHE A 75 2.14 -9.75 -3.87
CA PHE A 75 2.13 -9.89 -5.33
C PHE A 75 1.93 -11.37 -5.76
N LEU A 76 1.09 -11.55 -6.79
CA LEU A 76 0.86 -12.83 -7.43
C LEU A 76 0.85 -12.62 -8.94
N HIS A 77 1.64 -13.40 -9.66
CA HIS A 77 1.61 -13.34 -11.11
C HIS A 77 0.33 -13.98 -11.64
N VAL A 78 -0.49 -13.20 -12.33
CA VAL A 78 -1.68 -13.68 -13.05
C VAL A 78 -1.37 -13.62 -14.54
N ALA A 79 -1.29 -14.78 -15.18
CA ALA A 79 -1.02 -14.87 -16.60
C ALA A 79 -2.16 -14.24 -17.42
N SER A 80 -1.80 -13.45 -18.42
CA SER A 80 -2.74 -12.90 -19.40
C SER A 80 -3.56 -14.01 -20.06
N THR A 81 -4.76 -13.65 -20.49
CA THR A 81 -5.64 -14.50 -21.29
C THR A 81 -5.86 -13.84 -22.65
N SER A 82 -6.49 -14.55 -23.59
CA SER A 82 -6.93 -13.96 -24.86
C SER A 82 -7.84 -12.74 -24.68
N ASN A 83 -8.54 -12.66 -23.54
CA ASN A 83 -9.59 -11.68 -23.29
C ASN A 83 -9.16 -10.58 -22.31
N ALA A 84 -8.00 -10.70 -21.65
CA ALA A 84 -7.50 -9.68 -20.72
C ALA A 84 -6.00 -9.80 -20.44
N THR A 85 -5.35 -8.63 -20.40
CA THR A 85 -4.06 -8.43 -19.74
C THR A 85 -4.27 -7.84 -18.35
N PHE A 86 -3.48 -8.30 -17.39
CA PHE A 86 -3.50 -7.82 -16.01
C PHE A 86 -2.33 -6.89 -15.76
N TYR A 87 -2.63 -5.69 -15.27
CA TYR A 87 -1.63 -4.71 -14.88
C TYR A 87 -1.80 -4.36 -13.41
N TYR A 88 -0.69 -4.32 -12.69
CA TYR A 88 -0.71 -3.91 -11.30
C TYR A 88 -0.56 -2.39 -11.16
N ILE A 89 -1.25 -1.83 -10.18
CA ILE A 89 -0.95 -0.50 -9.66
C ILE A 89 -0.70 -0.60 -8.16
N ASN A 90 0.06 0.33 -7.60
CA ASN A 90 0.16 0.49 -6.16
C ASN A 90 0.43 1.93 -5.75
N GLN A 91 0.34 2.17 -4.44
CA GLN A 91 0.69 3.43 -3.80
C GLN A 91 1.60 3.11 -2.62
N TYR A 92 2.76 3.76 -2.60
CA TYR A 92 3.79 3.62 -1.58
C TYR A 92 3.93 4.92 -0.77
N ARG A 93 4.78 4.91 0.26
CA ARG A 93 4.95 6.02 1.20
C ARG A 93 6.34 5.95 1.82
N ASP A 94 6.87 7.10 2.25
CA ASP A 94 8.05 7.16 3.11
C ASP A 94 8.00 6.07 4.22
N PRO A 95 9.01 5.18 4.31
CA PRO A 95 9.01 4.06 5.24
C PRO A 95 8.80 4.45 6.71
N LEU A 96 9.43 5.52 7.18
CA LEU A 96 9.30 5.98 8.56
C LEU A 96 7.89 6.52 8.83
N ALA A 97 7.37 7.39 7.96
CA ALA A 97 6.03 7.94 8.06
C ALA A 97 4.95 6.85 8.00
N ARG A 98 5.14 5.83 7.14
CA ARG A 98 4.27 4.64 7.09
C ARG A 98 4.30 3.86 8.40
N THR A 99 5.50 3.65 8.94
CA THR A 99 5.73 2.93 10.19
C THR A 99 5.06 3.62 11.37
N LEU A 100 5.30 4.93 11.54
CA LEU A 100 4.66 5.74 12.58
C LEU A 100 3.14 5.74 12.43
N SER A 101 2.62 5.95 11.21
CA SER A 101 1.18 5.92 10.96
C SER A 101 0.53 4.60 11.32
N SER A 102 1.23 3.48 11.08
CA SER A 102 0.77 2.15 11.44
C SER A 102 0.82 1.91 12.96
N PHE A 103 1.91 2.34 13.61
CA PHE A 103 2.08 2.30 15.06
C PHE A 103 0.96 3.06 15.78
N ASP A 104 0.63 4.28 15.33
CA ASP A 104 -0.41 5.11 15.93
C ASP A 104 -1.81 4.57 15.65
N PHE A 105 -2.07 4.10 14.43
CA PHE A 105 -3.40 3.59 14.04
C PHE A 105 -3.85 2.42 14.92
N ARG A 106 -2.93 1.54 15.26
CA ARG A 106 -3.17 0.38 16.12
C ARG A 106 -3.59 0.75 17.54
N ARG A 107 -3.08 1.88 18.03
CA ARG A 107 -3.31 2.36 19.41
C ARG A 107 -4.55 3.24 19.48
N PHE A 108 -4.68 4.17 18.53
CA PHE A 108 -5.66 5.26 18.62
C PHE A 108 -6.69 5.26 17.49
N GLY A 109 -6.42 4.58 16.37
CA GLY A 109 -7.27 4.61 15.17
C GLY A 109 -8.30 3.48 15.07
N CYS A 110 -8.18 2.45 15.90
CA CYS A 110 -9.05 1.26 15.86
C CYS A 110 -10.34 1.38 16.67
N THR A 111 -10.57 2.49 17.36
CA THR A 111 -11.75 2.71 18.21
C THR A 111 -13.05 2.86 17.40
N VAL A 112 -12.97 3.02 16.07
CA VAL A 112 -14.11 3.41 15.21
C VAL A 112 -14.40 2.41 14.07
N SER A 113 -13.92 1.14 14.10
CA SER A 113 -14.21 0.20 12.99
C SER A 113 -14.27 -1.29 13.38
N ARG A 114 -14.90 -2.11 12.50
CA ARG A 114 -14.99 -3.59 12.52
C ARG A 114 -13.64 -4.33 12.67
N SER A 115 -12.51 -3.62 12.60
CA SER A 115 -11.15 -4.14 12.90
C SER A 115 -10.85 -4.25 14.41
N GLN A 116 -11.84 -4.16 15.28
CA GLN A 116 -11.70 -4.17 16.75
C GLN A 116 -10.90 -5.40 17.23
N ARG A 117 -11.13 -6.59 16.65
CA ARG A 117 -10.38 -7.82 16.98
C ARG A 117 -8.86 -7.69 16.79
N GLN A 118 -8.40 -7.03 15.73
CA GLN A 118 -6.95 -6.86 15.45
C GLN A 118 -6.25 -5.93 16.45
N CYS A 119 -6.98 -4.96 17.02
CA CYS A 119 -6.40 -3.97 17.92
C CYS A 119 -6.59 -4.34 19.40
N LEU A 120 -7.45 -5.33 19.69
CA LEU A 120 -7.59 -5.99 20.98
C LEU A 120 -6.47 -7.01 21.27
N MET A 121 -5.68 -7.40 20.26
CA MET A 121 -4.52 -8.30 20.41
C MET A 121 -3.24 -7.60 20.89
N ILE A 122 -3.28 -6.28 21.07
CA ILE A 122 -2.17 -5.52 21.66
C ILE A 122 -2.35 -5.57 23.17
N HIS A 123 -1.34 -6.10 23.86
CA HIS A 123 -1.32 -6.15 25.32
C HIS A 123 -1.61 -4.74 25.89
N PRO A 124 -2.47 -4.59 26.91
CA PRO A 124 -2.88 -3.28 27.43
C PRO A 124 -1.71 -2.34 27.78
N SER A 125 -0.61 -2.87 28.32
CA SER A 125 0.60 -2.08 28.62
C SER A 125 1.29 -1.49 27.39
N LEU A 126 1.09 -2.06 26.20
CA LEU A 126 1.65 -1.58 24.93
C LEU A 126 0.72 -0.60 24.20
N ARG A 127 -0.53 -0.44 24.67
CA ARG A 127 -1.53 0.39 24.00
C ARG A 127 -1.30 1.88 24.20
N ASN A 128 -0.77 2.28 25.36
CA ASN A 128 -0.57 3.68 25.72
C ASN A 128 0.87 4.20 25.54
N MET A 129 1.81 3.34 25.13
CA MET A 129 3.20 3.79 24.87
C MET A 129 3.32 4.54 23.53
N THR A 130 4.11 5.60 23.55
CA THR A 130 4.66 6.29 22.39
C THR A 130 5.71 5.44 21.69
N MET A 131 6.10 5.82 20.47
CA MET A 131 7.17 5.14 19.74
C MET A 131 8.52 5.28 20.48
N ASP A 132 8.79 6.43 21.08
CA ASP A 132 10.02 6.69 21.84
C ASP A 132 10.11 5.78 23.08
N GLU A 133 9.00 5.63 23.82
CA GLU A 133 8.93 4.71 24.96
C GLU A 133 9.12 3.28 24.51
N CYS A 134 8.49 2.87 23.40
CA CYS A 134 8.65 1.53 22.86
C CYS A 134 10.11 1.21 22.52
N VAL A 135 10.79 2.08 21.78
CA VAL A 135 12.20 1.91 21.41
C VAL A 135 13.12 1.90 22.63
N SER A 136 12.74 2.64 23.68
CA SER A 136 13.49 2.69 24.94
C SER A 136 13.37 1.40 25.78
N THR A 137 12.43 0.49 25.48
CA THR A 137 12.30 -0.80 26.18
C THR A 137 13.41 -1.81 25.86
N GLY A 138 14.31 -1.50 24.93
CA GLY A 138 15.49 -2.31 24.62
C GLY A 138 15.34 -3.25 23.42
N ASP A 139 14.14 -3.40 22.85
CA ASP A 139 13.92 -4.11 21.58
C ASP A 139 13.12 -3.25 20.58
N PRO A 140 13.79 -2.35 19.85
CA PRO A 140 13.16 -1.49 18.87
C PRO A 140 12.52 -2.27 17.70
N SER A 141 13.00 -3.49 17.42
CA SER A 141 12.44 -4.31 16.35
C SER A 141 10.98 -4.64 16.65
N ARG A 142 10.65 -5.00 17.90
CA ARG A 142 9.26 -5.29 18.33
C ARG A 142 8.29 -4.12 18.21
N CYS A 143 8.80 -2.89 18.12
CA CYS A 143 7.98 -1.70 17.86
C CYS A 143 7.47 -1.64 16.41
N ILE A 144 8.19 -2.28 15.48
CA ILE A 144 7.90 -2.28 14.05
C ILE A 144 7.47 -3.67 13.54
N THR A 145 8.10 -4.75 14.02
CA THR A 145 7.78 -6.15 13.77
C THR A 145 6.82 -6.65 14.86
N ASN A 146 5.58 -6.93 14.47
CA ASN A 146 4.61 -7.54 15.36
C ASN A 146 3.83 -8.60 14.56
N PRO A 147 3.49 -9.78 15.14
CA PRO A 147 2.72 -10.82 14.45
C PRO A 147 1.41 -10.32 13.84
N TYR A 148 0.85 -9.31 14.49
CA TYR A 148 -0.35 -8.63 14.11
C TYR A 148 -0.04 -7.30 13.40
N GLY A 149 1.25 -7.00 13.16
CA GLY A 149 2.06 -5.76 12.99
C GLY A 149 2.27 -5.15 11.60
N VAL A 150 3.05 -4.05 11.55
CA VAL A 150 3.41 -3.30 10.32
C VAL A 150 4.29 -4.17 9.44
N ARG A 151 3.69 -5.09 8.69
CA ARG A 151 4.44 -5.92 7.76
C ARG A 151 5.25 -5.06 6.80
N SER A 152 6.39 -5.61 6.38
CA SER A 152 7.20 -4.98 5.36
C SER A 152 6.30 -4.77 4.14
N PRO A 153 6.42 -3.64 3.43
CA PRO A 153 5.69 -3.47 2.20
C PRO A 153 6.40 -4.18 1.03
N ILE A 154 7.62 -4.70 1.23
CA ILE A 154 8.41 -5.40 0.20
C ILE A 154 7.69 -6.65 -0.34
N PRO A 155 7.07 -7.52 0.48
CA PRO A 155 6.31 -8.67 -0.01
C PRO A 155 5.09 -8.31 -0.90
N TYR A 156 4.55 -7.10 -0.78
CA TYR A 156 3.51 -6.63 -1.72
C TYR A 156 4.01 -6.48 -3.16
N PHE A 157 5.33 -6.45 -3.36
CA PHE A 157 5.95 -6.45 -4.68
C PHE A 157 6.71 -7.76 -4.95
N CYS A 158 7.38 -8.32 -3.94
CA CYS A 158 8.13 -9.57 -4.08
C CYS A 158 7.21 -10.77 -4.31
N GLY A 159 6.12 -10.88 -3.54
CA GLY A 159 5.12 -11.93 -3.67
C GLY A 159 5.19 -13.00 -2.59
N HIS A 160 4.86 -14.23 -2.97
CA HIS A 160 4.60 -15.35 -2.05
C HIS A 160 5.73 -16.37 -1.95
N LEU A 161 6.86 -16.15 -2.62
CA LEU A 161 8.01 -17.06 -2.52
C LEU A 161 8.57 -17.10 -1.08
N SER A 162 9.30 -18.16 -0.76
CA SER A 162 9.95 -18.33 0.54
C SER A 162 10.97 -17.22 0.84
N ILE A 163 11.65 -16.72 -0.19
CA ILE A 163 12.58 -15.58 -0.10
C ILE A 163 11.86 -14.27 0.27
N CYS A 164 10.60 -14.12 -0.17
CA CYS A 164 9.77 -12.95 0.09
C CYS A 164 9.07 -13.00 1.46
N ASP A 165 9.31 -14.05 2.26
CA ASP A 165 8.67 -14.17 3.55
C ASP A 165 9.27 -13.18 4.55
N ASP A 166 8.43 -12.28 5.05
CA ASP A 166 8.74 -11.29 6.07
C ASP A 166 8.19 -11.67 7.45
N SER A 167 7.93 -12.97 7.67
CA SER A 167 7.59 -13.48 8.99
C SER A 167 8.63 -13.04 10.02
N LEU A 168 8.16 -12.81 11.26
CA LEU A 168 8.85 -12.09 12.34
C LEU A 168 10.29 -12.54 12.67
N THR A 169 10.69 -13.70 12.18
CA THR A 169 11.98 -14.33 12.44
C THR A 169 12.99 -14.08 11.32
N ARG A 170 12.59 -13.46 10.20
CA ARG A 170 13.46 -13.26 9.03
C ARG A 170 13.47 -11.79 8.59
N PRO A 171 14.62 -11.08 8.69
CA PRO A 171 14.76 -9.78 8.07
C PRO A 171 14.59 -9.93 6.55
N THR A 172 14.16 -8.85 5.89
CA THR A 172 14.02 -8.88 4.44
C THR A 172 15.38 -9.17 3.79
N SER A 173 15.43 -10.20 2.95
CA SER A 173 16.64 -10.58 2.22
C SER A 173 16.87 -9.66 1.01
N ASP A 174 18.13 -9.46 0.63
CA ASP A 174 18.49 -8.73 -0.58
C ASP A 174 17.86 -9.36 -1.84
N ALA A 175 17.72 -10.69 -1.86
CA ALA A 175 17.03 -11.43 -2.91
C ALA A 175 15.55 -11.04 -3.02
N ALA A 176 14.86 -10.85 -1.89
CA ALA A 176 13.47 -10.41 -1.88
C ALA A 176 13.32 -8.98 -2.40
N LEU A 177 14.25 -8.11 -2.01
CA LEU A 177 14.28 -6.72 -2.48
C LEU A 177 14.55 -6.64 -3.99
N ALA A 178 15.52 -7.41 -4.49
CA ALA A 178 15.82 -7.50 -5.92
C ALA A 178 14.62 -8.04 -6.73
N LEU A 179 13.94 -9.06 -6.21
CA LEU A 179 12.73 -9.60 -6.86
C LEU A 179 11.58 -8.59 -6.82
N ALA A 180 11.39 -7.87 -5.71
CA ALA A 180 10.41 -6.79 -5.63
C ALA A 180 10.63 -5.72 -6.71
N LYS A 181 11.87 -5.24 -6.87
CA LYS A 181 12.24 -4.27 -7.91
C LYS A 181 11.97 -4.82 -9.33
N THR A 182 12.37 -6.07 -9.58
CA THR A 182 12.10 -6.76 -10.86
C THR A 182 10.60 -6.85 -11.15
N ASN A 183 9.79 -7.23 -10.17
CA ASN A 183 8.35 -7.34 -10.34
C ASN A 183 7.69 -5.97 -10.56
N ILE A 184 8.16 -4.91 -9.88
CA ILE A 184 7.71 -3.53 -10.12
C ILE A 184 7.90 -3.15 -11.59
N GLU A 185 9.10 -3.35 -12.14
CA GLU A 185 9.34 -3.01 -13.54
C GLU A 185 8.50 -3.84 -14.51
N ARG A 186 8.32 -5.12 -14.21
CA ARG A 186 7.68 -6.05 -15.14
C ARG A 186 6.15 -5.97 -15.14
N TYR A 187 5.53 -5.74 -13.98
CA TYR A 187 4.08 -5.94 -13.81
C TYR A 187 3.33 -4.71 -13.32
N PHE A 188 4.02 -3.72 -12.74
CA PHE A 188 3.36 -2.54 -12.18
C PHE A 188 3.43 -1.37 -13.14
N ILE A 189 2.30 -1.05 -13.77
CA ILE A 189 2.22 0.12 -14.68
C ILE A 189 2.29 1.45 -13.93
N HIS A 190 1.94 1.46 -12.65
CA HIS A 190 2.02 2.63 -11.79
C HIS A 190 2.35 2.24 -10.35
N VAL A 191 3.36 2.87 -9.76
CA VAL A 191 3.59 2.83 -8.30
C VAL A 191 3.80 4.27 -7.84
N GLY A 192 2.76 4.83 -7.25
CA GLY A 192 2.76 6.20 -6.76
C GLY A 192 3.42 6.36 -5.39
N LEU A 193 3.71 7.61 -5.02
CA LEU A 193 4.23 7.99 -3.71
C LEU A 193 3.27 8.92 -2.98
N LEU A 194 2.99 8.63 -1.70
CA LEU A 194 1.93 9.34 -0.96
C LEU A 194 2.34 10.79 -0.67
N GLU A 195 3.61 11.04 -0.43
CA GLU A 195 4.15 12.40 -0.33
C GLU A 195 4.08 13.17 -1.66
N TYR A 196 3.80 12.52 -2.78
CA TYR A 196 3.59 13.14 -4.09
C TYR A 196 2.19 12.80 -4.65
N LEU A 197 1.17 12.73 -3.78
CA LEU A 197 -0.13 12.15 -4.13
C LEU A 197 -0.79 12.86 -5.32
N GLU A 198 -0.86 14.19 -5.37
CA GLU A 198 -1.45 14.91 -6.51
C GLU A 198 -0.76 14.53 -7.83
N SER A 199 0.56 14.50 -7.84
CA SER A 199 1.36 14.07 -8.99
C SER A 199 1.12 12.59 -9.34
N SER A 200 0.99 11.73 -8.34
CA SER A 200 0.66 10.31 -8.50
C SER A 200 -0.70 10.10 -9.15
N LEU A 201 -1.73 10.81 -8.66
CA LEU A 201 -3.09 10.73 -9.19
C LEU A 201 -3.15 11.24 -10.64
N ARG A 202 -2.49 12.36 -10.92
CA ARG A 202 -2.36 12.92 -12.28
C ARG A 202 -1.75 11.92 -13.25
N LEU A 203 -0.65 11.27 -12.85
CA LEU A 203 0.03 10.29 -13.69
C LEU A 203 -0.84 9.03 -13.89
N LEU A 204 -1.50 8.54 -12.83
CA LEU A 204 -2.39 7.38 -12.93
C LEU A 204 -3.59 7.66 -13.84
N GLU A 205 -4.17 8.86 -13.76
CA GLU A 205 -5.22 9.34 -14.64
C GLU A 205 -4.78 9.34 -16.12
N HIS A 206 -3.55 9.78 -16.39
CA HIS A 206 -2.97 9.76 -17.73
C HIS A 206 -2.69 8.34 -18.24
N ILE A 207 -2.18 7.43 -17.39
CA ILE A 207 -1.83 6.05 -17.77
C ILE A 207 -3.06 5.23 -18.16
N GLN A 208 -4.19 5.41 -17.46
CA GLN A 208 -5.39 4.61 -17.70
C GLN A 208 -6.67 5.47 -17.61
N PRO A 209 -6.90 6.35 -18.62
CA PRO A 209 -8.00 7.31 -18.59
C PRO A 209 -9.38 6.64 -18.61
N SER A 210 -9.51 5.45 -19.23
CA SER A 210 -10.78 4.71 -19.27
C SER A 210 -11.33 4.34 -17.89
N ILE A 211 -10.47 4.36 -16.86
CA ILE A 211 -10.86 4.07 -15.47
C ILE A 211 -10.75 5.33 -14.60
N PHE A 212 -9.71 6.15 -14.83
CA PHE A 212 -9.30 7.17 -13.88
C PHE A 212 -9.52 8.61 -14.35
N THR A 213 -10.25 8.85 -15.44
CA THR A 213 -10.63 10.22 -15.85
C THR A 213 -11.36 10.95 -14.72
N GLY A 214 -10.89 12.13 -14.36
CA GLY A 214 -11.39 12.96 -13.25
C GLY A 214 -10.83 12.58 -11.87
N LEU A 215 -9.82 11.71 -11.79
CA LEU A 215 -9.25 11.25 -10.51
C LEU A 215 -8.58 12.39 -9.73
N LEU A 216 -7.76 13.20 -10.38
CA LEU A 216 -7.10 14.32 -9.72
C LEU A 216 -8.13 15.36 -9.24
N ASP A 217 -9.11 15.68 -10.09
CA ASP A 217 -10.19 16.61 -9.76
C ASP A 217 -11.00 16.15 -8.53
N ALA A 218 -11.38 14.86 -8.50
CA ALA A 218 -12.09 14.27 -7.36
C ALA A 218 -11.30 14.33 -6.04
N TYR A 219 -9.97 14.39 -6.12
CA TYR A 219 -9.11 14.59 -4.95
C TYR A 219 -8.99 16.07 -4.56
N VAL A 220 -8.67 16.96 -5.51
CA VAL A 220 -8.40 18.38 -5.24
C VAL A 220 -9.66 19.13 -4.85
N ASN A 221 -10.75 18.89 -5.57
CA ASN A 221 -12.03 19.61 -5.43
C ASN A 221 -13.07 18.82 -4.64
N GLY A 222 -12.82 17.54 -4.34
CA GLY A 222 -13.73 16.70 -3.56
C GLY A 222 -13.65 16.94 -2.05
N SER A 223 -14.71 16.54 -1.34
CA SER A 223 -14.75 16.55 0.14
C SER A 223 -13.87 15.46 0.79
N ASN A 224 -13.25 14.60 -0.03
CA ASN A 224 -12.49 13.42 0.39
C ASN A 224 -11.12 13.73 1.00
N ARG A 225 -10.61 14.96 0.89
CA ARG A 225 -9.37 15.39 1.57
C ARG A 225 -9.42 15.09 3.08
N ARG A 226 -10.63 15.09 3.67
CA ARG A 226 -10.87 14.79 5.10
C ARG A 226 -10.70 13.31 5.48
N ILE A 227 -10.61 12.39 4.51
CA ILE A 227 -10.38 10.95 4.75
C ILE A 227 -8.92 10.67 5.12
N VAL A 228 -8.03 11.63 4.84
CA VAL A 228 -6.60 11.55 5.17
C VAL A 228 -6.42 11.79 6.67
N ASN A 229 -5.96 10.75 7.38
CA ASN A 229 -5.55 10.76 8.79
C ASN A 229 -6.65 11.06 9.84
N ARG A 230 -7.47 10.05 10.14
CA ARG A 230 -8.33 9.99 11.33
C ARG A 230 -7.57 9.88 12.66
N VAL A 231 -6.23 9.84 12.66
CA VAL A 231 -5.43 9.90 13.89
C VAL A 231 -5.41 11.35 14.36
N PRO A 232 -5.98 11.67 15.55
CA PRO A 232 -5.95 13.02 16.09
C PRO A 232 -4.54 13.60 16.11
N LYS A 233 -4.38 14.89 15.74
CA LYS A 233 -3.07 15.57 15.71
C LYS A 233 -2.28 15.41 17.02
N LYS A 234 -2.97 15.35 18.17
CA LYS A 234 -2.38 15.12 19.50
C LYS A 234 -1.63 13.78 19.65
N TYR A 235 -1.86 12.82 18.75
CA TYR A 235 -1.18 11.52 18.72
C TYR A 235 -0.24 11.38 17.52
N ARG A 236 -0.02 12.44 16.72
CA ARG A 236 1.03 12.43 15.69
C ARG A 236 2.35 12.72 16.40
N HIS A 237 3.01 11.66 16.86
CA HIS A 237 4.22 11.79 17.66
C HIS A 237 5.39 12.29 16.79
N ASN A 238 5.94 13.44 17.17
CA ASN A 238 7.32 13.75 16.80
C ASN A 238 8.22 12.83 17.65
N ILE A 239 8.83 11.84 17.01
CA ILE A 239 9.84 11.00 17.64
C ILE A 239 11.13 11.80 17.85
N ASN A 240 11.82 11.50 18.95
CA ASN A 240 13.13 12.10 19.21
C ASN A 240 14.19 11.61 18.19
N ASN A 241 15.33 12.32 18.12
CA ASN A 241 16.38 12.01 17.13
C ASN A 241 17.01 10.62 17.32
N ARG A 242 17.12 10.15 18.57
CA ARG A 242 17.65 8.80 18.86
C ARG A 242 16.74 7.72 18.27
N THR A 243 15.44 7.79 18.55
CA THR A 243 14.44 6.88 18.01
C THR A 243 14.39 6.95 16.49
N ARG A 244 14.40 8.16 15.91
CA ARG A 244 14.47 8.34 14.45
C ARG A 244 15.66 7.62 13.85
N ASN A 245 16.86 7.82 14.38
CA ASN A 245 18.07 7.20 13.86
C ASN A 245 18.01 5.67 13.94
N ILE A 246 17.53 5.11 15.06
CA ILE A 246 17.34 3.66 15.20
C ILE A 246 16.37 3.12 14.15
N LEU A 247 15.20 3.74 14.00
CA LEU A 247 14.20 3.31 13.02
C LEU A 247 14.70 3.42 11.58
N LEU A 248 15.46 4.47 11.24
CA LEU A 248 16.08 4.61 9.92
C LEU A 248 17.05 3.46 9.61
N GLN A 249 17.80 2.97 10.61
CA GLN A 249 18.70 1.82 10.42
C GLN A 249 17.91 0.52 10.20
N LEU A 250 16.81 0.32 10.93
CA LEU A 250 15.97 -0.87 10.79
C LEU A 250 15.19 -0.90 9.47
N LEU A 251 14.82 0.27 8.94
CA LEU A 251 14.03 0.43 7.72
C LEU A 251 14.90 0.55 6.46
N LYS A 252 16.19 0.20 6.52
CA LYS A 252 17.12 0.29 5.37
C LYS A 252 16.58 -0.41 4.12
N PRO A 253 16.11 -1.68 4.17
CA PRO A 253 15.57 -2.35 2.99
C PRO A 253 14.37 -1.62 2.40
N GLU A 254 13.48 -1.10 3.25
CA GLU A 254 12.32 -0.32 2.82
C GLU A 254 12.72 1.02 2.19
N TYR A 255 13.74 1.69 2.73
CA TYR A 255 14.26 2.93 2.15
C TYR A 255 14.95 2.69 0.80
N GLU A 256 15.64 1.57 0.64
CA GLU A 256 16.21 1.20 -0.65
C GLU A 256 15.10 0.95 -1.69
N LEU A 257 14.03 0.25 -1.32
CA LEU A 257 12.85 0.10 -2.20
C LEU A 257 12.17 1.45 -2.48
N TYR A 258 12.00 2.28 -1.46
CA TYR A 258 11.41 3.62 -1.58
C TYR A 258 12.17 4.48 -2.58
N ASN A 259 13.50 4.54 -2.47
CA ASN A 259 14.34 5.34 -3.36
C ASN A 259 14.28 4.82 -4.80
N PHE A 260 14.23 3.51 -4.99
CA PHE A 260 14.01 2.90 -6.29
C PHE A 260 12.65 3.32 -6.90
N ILE A 261 11.56 3.16 -6.14
CA ILE A 261 10.21 3.57 -6.57
C ILE A 261 10.17 5.07 -6.87
N ARG A 262 10.80 5.90 -6.03
CA ARG A 262 10.87 7.35 -6.20
C ARG A 262 11.57 7.75 -7.48
N ALA A 263 12.76 7.18 -7.73
CA ALA A 263 13.51 7.46 -8.95
C ALA A 263 12.68 7.09 -10.20
N ARG A 264 12.09 5.89 -10.20
CA ARG A 264 11.20 5.43 -11.28
C ARG A 264 9.99 6.34 -11.48
N PHE A 265 9.34 6.75 -10.39
CA PHE A 265 8.17 7.64 -10.43
C PHE A 265 8.52 9.02 -11.01
N ILE A 266 9.60 9.64 -10.53
CA ILE A 266 10.06 10.95 -11.00
C ILE A 266 10.44 10.90 -12.48
N ASP A 267 11.17 9.86 -12.91
CA ASP A 267 11.52 9.66 -14.32
C ASP A 267 10.27 9.54 -15.19
N HIS A 268 9.33 8.66 -14.82
CA HIS A 268 8.10 8.47 -15.59
C HIS A 268 7.26 9.76 -15.66
N TYR A 269 7.08 10.44 -14.53
CA TYR A 269 6.36 11.72 -14.48
C TYR A 269 6.99 12.78 -15.38
N THR A 270 8.32 12.90 -15.32
CA THR A 270 9.07 13.89 -16.11
C THR A 270 8.97 13.62 -17.60
N ARG A 271 9.02 12.35 -18.02
CA ARG A 271 8.86 11.94 -19.42
C ARG A 271 7.44 12.23 -19.95
N VAL A 272 6.42 12.02 -19.12
CA VAL A 272 5.02 12.24 -19.52
C VAL A 272 4.63 13.72 -19.54
N PHE A 273 5.13 14.52 -18.59
CA PHE A 273 4.69 15.91 -18.40
C PHE A 273 5.79 16.96 -18.67
N HIS A 274 6.87 16.61 -19.39
CA HIS A 274 7.92 17.53 -19.85
C HIS A 274 8.44 18.49 -18.77
N GLN A 275 8.97 17.96 -17.67
CA GLN A 275 9.52 18.74 -16.54
C GLN A 275 8.50 19.59 -15.76
N ALA A 276 7.19 19.30 -15.87
CA ALA A 276 6.21 19.90 -14.98
C ALA A 276 6.61 19.70 -13.49
N PRO A 277 6.37 20.69 -12.62
CA PRO A 277 6.74 20.60 -11.22
C PRO A 277 6.04 19.41 -10.56
N ILE A 278 6.80 18.62 -9.81
CA ILE A 278 6.27 17.55 -8.98
C ILE A 278 5.83 18.15 -7.66
N TYR A 279 4.52 18.11 -7.39
CA TYR A 279 3.96 18.61 -6.15
C TYR A 279 4.18 17.59 -5.03
N GLN A 280 4.97 18.00 -4.04
CA GLN A 280 5.11 17.29 -2.78
C GLN A 280 4.10 17.85 -1.78
N GLU A 281 3.30 16.98 -1.16
CA GLU A 281 2.43 17.41 -0.07
C GLU A 281 3.28 17.77 1.15
N SER A 282 3.02 18.96 1.73
CA SER A 282 3.67 19.48 2.94
C SER A 282 3.14 18.83 4.22
#